data_AF-A0A7J7Q0G4-F1
#
_entry.id   AF-A0A7J7Q0G4-F1
#
_cell.length_a   1.000
_cell.length_b   1.000
_cell.length_c   1.000
_cell.angle_alpha   90.00
_cell.angle_beta   90.00
_cell.angle_gamma   90.00
#
_symmetry.space_group_name_H-M   'P 1'
#
loop_
_entity.id
_entity.type
_entity.pdbx_description
1 polymer ?
#
loop_
_entity_poly.entity_id
_entity_poly.type
_entity_poly.pdbx_seq_one_letter_code
_entity_poly.pdbx_strand_id
1 'polypeptide(L)'
;MNLHHPRTAKKLVLFVGQEDEPTRSWSFCLNPGLAWSDVSLETRLRLRTLPVEAERAFSLKYPQRPRHEWGDKLQKYRPSGSSSTVGVSLRDLVRGVWQHRQMYVVGGLSYGLPCAE
;
A
#
# COMPACT_ATOMS: atom_id res chain seq x y z
N MET A 1 -4.70 -1.91 12.00
CA MET A 1 -3.39 -2.04 11.33
C MET A 1 -2.88 -0.64 11.06
N ASN A 2 -1.84 -0.20 11.77
CA ASN A 2 -1.31 1.17 11.68
C ASN A 2 -0.19 1.21 10.64
N LEU A 3 -0.54 1.55 9.39
CA LEU A 3 0.42 1.81 8.31
C LEU A 3 1.27 3.08 8.56
N HIS A 4 0.91 3.87 9.57
CA HIS A 4 1.54 5.14 9.92
C HIS A 4 2.75 5.02 10.86
N HIS A 5 3.07 3.83 11.39
CA HIS A 5 4.25 3.68 12.24
C HIS A 5 5.47 3.28 11.38
N PRO A 6 6.50 4.14 11.27
CA PRO A 6 7.68 3.85 10.49
C PRO A 6 8.47 2.71 11.15
N ARG A 7 8.36 1.49 10.60
CA ARG A 7 9.18 0.33 10.99
C ARG A 7 10.40 0.17 10.08
N THR A 8 11.02 1.27 9.69
CA THR A 8 12.25 1.25 8.88
C THR A 8 13.40 1.82 9.69
N ALA A 9 14.62 1.30 9.47
CA ALA A 9 15.83 1.82 10.13
C ALA A 9 16.04 3.32 9.88
N LYS A 10 15.51 3.82 8.76
CA LYS A 10 15.55 5.23 8.33
C LYS A 10 14.40 6.09 8.90
N LYS A 11 13.50 5.53 9.74
CA LYS A 11 12.29 6.19 10.28
C LYS A 11 11.35 6.78 9.21
N LEU A 12 11.44 6.28 7.98
CA LEU A 12 10.56 6.69 6.87
C LEU A 12 9.32 5.79 6.82
N VAL A 13 8.20 6.39 6.41
CA VAL A 13 6.99 5.63 6.05
C VAL A 13 7.32 4.75 4.85
N LEU A 14 6.95 3.48 4.92
CA LEU A 14 7.29 2.48 3.89
C LEU A 14 6.65 2.80 2.54
N PHE A 15 5.36 3.12 2.55
CA PHE A 15 4.59 3.35 1.33
C PHE A 15 4.01 4.75 1.33
N VAL A 16 4.09 5.42 0.19
CA VAL A 16 3.55 6.75 -0.04
C VAL A 16 2.49 6.63 -1.13
N GLY A 17 1.31 7.17 -0.84
CA GLY A 17 0.23 7.31 -1.80
C GLY A 17 0.48 8.49 -2.74
N GLN A 18 0.33 8.26 -4.04
CA GLN A 18 0.22 9.26 -5.09
C GLN A 18 -1.20 9.21 -5.68
N GLU A 19 -1.84 10.37 -5.82
CA GLU A 19 -3.13 10.50 -6.48
C GLU A 19 -2.90 10.69 -7.98
N ASP A 20 -3.59 9.89 -8.78
CA ASP A 20 -3.69 10.09 -10.21
C ASP A 20 -4.82 11.10 -10.47
N GLU A 21 -4.46 12.36 -10.72
CA GLU A 21 -5.40 13.46 -11.01
C GLU A 21 -6.50 13.11 -12.04
N PRO A 22 -6.22 12.44 -13.18
CA PRO A 22 -7.26 12.17 -14.17
C PRO A 22 -8.29 11.12 -13.73
N THR A 23 -7.91 10.14 -12.90
CA THR A 23 -8.84 9.09 -12.44
C THR A 23 -9.26 9.23 -10.98
N ARG A 24 -8.67 10.17 -10.23
CA ARG A 24 -8.71 10.28 -8.76
C ARG A 24 -8.43 8.97 -8.03
N SER A 25 -7.68 8.08 -8.70
CA SER A 25 -7.29 6.80 -8.13
C SER A 25 -6.00 6.98 -7.34
N TRP A 26 -5.90 6.27 -6.22
CA TRP A 26 -4.69 6.29 -5.41
C TRP A 26 -3.79 5.11 -5.77
N SER A 27 -2.52 5.39 -6.01
CA SER A 27 -1.46 4.38 -6.14
C SER A 27 -0.54 4.50 -4.93
N PHE A 28 -0.12 3.38 -4.35
CA PHE A 28 0.80 3.37 -3.21
C PHE A 28 2.11 2.71 -3.61
N CYS A 29 3.17 3.50 -3.63
CA CYS A 29 4.51 3.05 -4.03
C CYS A 29 5.44 3.03 -2.82
N LEU A 30 6.56 2.29 -2.92
CA LEU A 30 7.61 2.37 -1.91
C LEU A 30 8.11 3.81 -1.87
N ASN A 31 8.37 4.32 -0.68
CA ASN A 31 8.95 5.63 -0.52
C ASN A 31 10.27 5.72 -1.33
N PRO A 32 10.47 6.74 -2.19
CA PRO A 32 11.67 6.85 -3.02
C PRO A 32 12.97 6.96 -2.21
N GLY A 33 12.88 7.39 -0.94
CA GLY A 33 14.02 7.38 -0.01
C GLY A 33 14.40 5.99 0.55
N LEU A 34 13.65 4.94 0.19
CA LEU A 34 13.85 3.56 0.60
C LEU A 34 14.13 2.66 -0.60
N ALA A 35 15.08 1.75 -0.45
CA ALA A 35 15.26 0.63 -1.37
C ALA A 35 14.43 -0.57 -0.92
N TRP A 36 14.10 -1.49 -1.83
CA TRP A 36 13.42 -2.74 -1.44
C TRP A 36 14.22 -3.57 -0.42
N SER A 37 15.55 -3.45 -0.47
CA SER A 37 16.47 -4.03 0.52
C SER A 37 16.32 -3.44 1.93
N ASP A 38 15.82 -2.21 2.06
CA ASP A 38 15.53 -1.57 3.35
C ASP A 38 14.25 -2.13 3.99
N VAL A 39 13.42 -2.87 3.23
CA VAL A 39 12.18 -3.47 3.72
C VAL A 39 12.48 -4.81 4.40
N SER A 40 12.11 -4.93 5.68
CA SER A 40 12.37 -6.14 6.46
C SER A 40 11.76 -7.39 5.80
N LEU A 41 12.43 -8.54 5.96
CA LEU A 41 11.95 -9.81 5.41
C LEU A 41 10.52 -10.12 5.90
N GLU A 42 10.24 -9.88 7.18
CA GLU A 42 8.90 -10.02 7.76
C GLU A 42 7.87 -9.17 7.01
N THR A 43 8.18 -7.89 6.76
CA THR A 43 7.28 -6.99 6.03
C THR A 43 7.07 -7.51 4.61
N ARG A 44 8.14 -7.87 3.91
CA ARG A 44 8.06 -8.43 2.54
C ARG A 44 7.20 -9.69 2.47
N LEU A 45 7.29 -10.57 3.47
CA LEU A 45 6.45 -11.77 3.56
C LEU A 45 4.99 -11.41 3.82
N ARG A 46 4.73 -10.48 4.75
CA ARG A 46 3.38 -10.04 5.08
C ARG A 46 2.68 -9.33 3.92
N LEU A 47 3.42 -8.58 3.12
CA LEU A 47 2.90 -7.99 1.89
C LEU A 47 2.39 -9.05 0.89
N ARG A 48 2.87 -10.30 0.95
CA ARG A 48 2.35 -11.39 0.11
C ARG A 48 0.95 -11.82 0.52
N THR A 49 0.67 -11.80 1.82
CA THR A 49 -0.59 -12.25 2.42
C THR A 49 -1.56 -11.11 2.68
N LEU A 50 -1.13 -9.86 2.48
CA LEU A 50 -1.89 -8.66 2.82
C LEU A 50 -3.33 -8.64 2.26
N PRO A 51 -3.60 -9.00 0.98
CA PRO A 51 -4.97 -9.04 0.48
C PRO A 51 -5.85 -10.07 1.21
N VAL A 52 -5.28 -11.25 1.50
CA VAL A 52 -5.97 -12.34 2.20
C VAL A 52 -6.19 -11.97 3.68
N GLU A 53 -5.21 -11.34 4.32
CA GLU A 53 -5.35 -10.82 5.68
C GLU A 53 -6.43 -9.73 5.77
N ALA A 54 -6.48 -8.81 4.80
CA ALA A 54 -7.48 -7.75 4.73
C ALA A 54 -8.89 -8.32 4.57
N GLU A 55 -9.09 -9.27 3.65
CA GLU A 55 -10.38 -9.94 3.47
C GLU A 55 -10.81 -10.73 4.71
N ARG A 56 -9.90 -11.47 5.35
CA ARG A 56 -10.19 -12.21 6.59
C ARG A 56 -10.59 -11.27 7.72
N ALA A 57 -9.84 -10.20 7.93
CA ALA A 57 -10.15 -9.21 8.96
C ALA A 57 -11.49 -8.52 8.72
N PHE A 58 -11.83 -8.24 7.46
CA PHE A 58 -13.15 -7.72 7.09
C PHE A 58 -14.25 -8.71 7.41
N SER A 59 -14.10 -9.96 6.98
CA SER A 59 -15.11 -11.03 7.18
C SER A 59 -15.39 -11.27 8.66
N LEU A 60 -14.36 -11.24 9.51
CA LEU A 60 -14.51 -11.38 10.96
C LEU A 60 -15.25 -10.20 11.60
N LYS A 61 -15.02 -8.99 11.10
CA LYS A 61 -15.64 -7.77 11.64
C LYS A 61 -17.06 -7.52 11.11
N TYR A 62 -17.36 -8.00 9.90
CA TYR A 62 -18.64 -7.81 9.22
C TYR A 62 -19.13 -9.14 8.64
N PRO A 63 -19.55 -10.10 9.49
CA PRO A 63 -19.94 -11.43 9.04
C PRO A 63 -21.17 -11.43 8.11
N GLN A 64 -21.99 -10.39 8.18
CA GLN A 64 -23.19 -10.21 7.35
C GLN A 64 -22.92 -9.53 5.99
N ARG A 65 -21.69 -9.06 5.74
CA ARG A 65 -21.34 -8.39 4.49
C ARG A 65 -20.63 -9.33 3.53
N PRO A 66 -20.88 -9.23 2.21
CA PRO A 66 -20.13 -9.98 1.22
C PRO A 66 -18.64 -9.70 1.33
N ARG A 67 -17.82 -10.76 1.23
CA ARG A 67 -16.37 -10.65 1.41
C ARG A 67 -15.76 -9.61 0.47
N HIS A 68 -16.17 -9.59 -0.80
CA HIS A 68 -15.62 -8.71 -1.83
C HIS A 68 -15.79 -7.20 -1.56
N GLU A 69 -16.72 -6.80 -0.67
CA GLU A 69 -16.91 -5.41 -0.23
C GLU A 69 -15.77 -4.89 0.65
N TRP A 70 -14.82 -5.75 1.06
CA TRP A 70 -13.66 -5.31 1.83
C TRP A 70 -12.90 -4.20 1.12
N GLY A 71 -12.88 -4.23 -0.22
CA GLY A 71 -12.17 -3.27 -1.05
C GLY A 71 -12.78 -1.87 -1.07
N ASP A 72 -14.10 -1.77 -0.91
CA ASP A 72 -14.85 -0.50 -1.02
C ASP A 72 -14.78 0.32 0.29
N LYS A 73 -14.16 -0.25 1.33
CA LYS A 73 -13.92 0.48 2.57
C LYS A 73 -12.95 1.62 2.37
N LEU A 74 -13.39 2.82 2.74
CA LEU A 74 -12.50 3.97 2.83
C LEU A 74 -11.61 3.88 4.08
N GLN A 75 -10.31 3.97 3.86
CA GLN A 75 -9.30 4.25 4.86
C GLN A 75 -8.96 5.73 4.84
N LYS A 76 -8.81 6.32 6.02
CA LYS A 76 -8.30 7.67 6.15
C LYS A 76 -6.81 7.65 5.85
N TYR A 77 -6.39 8.38 4.83
CA TYR A 77 -5.00 8.56 4.46
C TYR A 77 -4.67 10.04 4.51
N ARG A 78 -3.49 10.38 5.06
CA ARG A 78 -2.96 11.74 5.04
C ARG A 78 -1.68 11.70 4.19
N PRO A 79 -1.69 12.30 2.99
CA PRO A 79 -0.50 12.41 2.15
C PRO A 79 0.62 13.19 2.85
N SER A 80 1.86 12.82 2.59
CA SER A 80 3.02 13.57 3.07
C SER A 80 2.97 15.02 2.57
N GLY A 81 3.14 15.98 3.47
CA GLY A 81 3.06 17.42 3.14
C GLY A 81 1.64 17.99 3.13
N SER A 82 0.59 17.18 3.24
CA SER A 82 -0.79 17.64 3.31
C SER A 82 -1.30 17.71 4.75
N SER A 83 -2.00 18.79 5.09
CA SER A 83 -2.75 18.92 6.36
C SER A 83 -4.09 18.17 6.30
N SER A 84 -4.59 17.90 5.10
CA SER A 84 -5.89 17.28 4.83
C SER A 84 -5.82 15.77 4.83
N THR A 85 -6.87 15.14 5.36
CA THR A 85 -7.06 13.69 5.32
C THR A 85 -8.05 13.35 4.22
N VAL A 86 -7.67 12.43 3.34
CA VAL A 86 -8.49 11.94 2.23
C VAL A 86 -8.97 10.52 2.51
N GLY A 87 -10.09 10.15 1.90
CA GLY A 87 -10.60 8.78 1.93
C GLY A 87 -10.05 8.00 0.75
N VAL A 88 -9.33 6.91 1.03
CA VAL A 88 -8.74 6.05 0.00
C VAL A 88 -9.33 4.65 0.13
N SER A 89 -9.71 4.01 -0.96
CA SER A 89 -10.26 2.67 -0.88
C SER A 89 -9.19 1.68 -0.37
N LEU A 90 -9.61 0.73 0.47
CA LEU A 90 -8.71 -0.31 0.98
C LEU A 90 -8.20 -1.17 -0.19
N ARG A 91 -8.98 -1.30 -1.27
CA ARG A 91 -8.55 -1.96 -2.50
C ARG A 91 -7.34 -1.27 -3.12
N ASP A 92 -7.39 0.05 -3.29
CA ASP A 92 -6.30 0.82 -3.91
C ASP A 92 -5.05 0.78 -3.05
N LEU A 93 -5.23 0.88 -1.73
CA LEU A 93 -4.14 0.74 -0.77
C LEU A 93 -3.46 -0.62 -0.86
N VAL A 94 -4.23 -1.70 -0.84
CA VAL A 94 -3.69 -3.07 -0.88
C VAL A 94 -3.10 -3.38 -2.26
N ARG A 95 -3.76 -2.97 -3.35
CA ARG A 95 -3.30 -3.19 -4.72
C ARG A 95 -2.02 -2.43 -5.02
N GLY A 96 -1.92 -1.15 -4.67
CA GLY A 96 -0.72 -0.35 -4.90
C GLY A 96 0.50 -0.99 -4.23
N VAL A 97 0.36 -1.33 -2.95
CA VAL A 97 1.42 -1.97 -2.18
C VAL A 97 1.79 -3.36 -2.75
N TRP A 98 0.81 -4.14 -3.22
CA TRP A 98 1.03 -5.49 -3.75
C TRP A 98 1.59 -5.51 -5.19
N GLN A 99 1.13 -4.61 -6.06
CA GLN A 99 1.63 -4.49 -7.44
C GLN A 99 3.08 -4.01 -7.47
N HIS A 100 3.45 -3.09 -6.58
CA HIS A 100 4.82 -2.62 -6.50
C HIS A 100 5.80 -3.75 -6.15
N ARG A 101 5.38 -4.73 -5.33
CA ARG A 101 6.15 -5.97 -5.12
C ARG A 101 6.35 -6.76 -6.42
N GLN A 102 5.33 -6.91 -7.28
CA GLN A 102 5.46 -7.72 -8.50
C GLN A 102 6.55 -7.18 -9.43
N MET A 103 6.72 -5.86 -9.49
CA MET A 103 7.82 -5.24 -10.24
C MET A 103 9.21 -5.67 -9.76
N TYR A 104 9.40 -5.87 -8.44
CA TYR A 104 10.68 -6.32 -7.87
C TYR A 104 10.89 -7.85 -7.86
N VAL A 105 9.87 -8.65 -8.19
CA VAL A 105 9.96 -10.12 -8.20
C VAL A 105 10.18 -10.68 -9.61
N VAL A 106 9.77 -9.95 -10.65
CA VAL A 106 9.90 -10.40 -12.05
C VAL A 106 11.22 -9.95 -12.70
N GLY A 107 11.85 -8.88 -12.19
CA GLY A 107 13.07 -8.30 -12.77
C GLY A 107 14.37 -8.85 -12.20
N GLY A 108 14.85 -9.98 -12.74
CA GLY A 108 16.29 -10.26 -12.81
C GLY A 108 17.03 -9.33 -13.78
N LEU A 109 16.29 -8.50 -14.53
CA LEU A 109 16.77 -7.46 -15.45
C LEU A 109 15.78 -6.27 -15.43
N SER A 110 16.30 -5.14 -14.94
CA SER A 110 16.06 -3.73 -15.31
C SER A 110 14.65 -3.09 -15.39
N TYR A 111 14.70 -1.76 -15.16
CA TYR A 111 13.71 -0.72 -15.40
C TYR A 111 12.59 -0.60 -14.36
N GLY A 112 12.95 0.04 -13.23
CA GLY A 112 11.99 0.88 -12.54
C GLY A 112 11.51 1.93 -13.54
N LEU A 113 10.26 1.83 -13.97
CA LEU A 113 9.54 3.01 -14.41
C LEU A 113 9.68 4.02 -13.26
N PRO A 114 10.29 5.20 -13.50
CA PRO A 114 10.23 6.24 -12.51
C PRO A 114 8.74 6.50 -12.27
N CYS A 115 8.31 6.47 -11.01
CA CYS A 115 7.17 7.28 -10.63
C CYS A 115 7.54 8.70 -11.07
N ALA A 116 6.96 9.13 -12.19
CA ALA A 116 7.36 10.35 -12.88
C ALA A 116 7.27 11.54 -11.92
N GLU A 117 8.25 12.43 -12.06
CA GLU A 117 8.41 13.68 -11.29
C GLU A 117 7.14 14.54 -11.24
#